data_AF-A0A6N9DZX4-F1
#
_entry.id   AF-A0A6N9DZX4-F1
#
_cell.length_a   1.000
_cell.length_b   1.000
_cell.length_c   1.000
_cell.angle_alpha   90.00
_cell.angle_beta   90.00
_cell.angle_gamma   90.00
#
_symmetry.space_group_name_H-M   'P 1'
#
loop_
_entity.id
_entity.type
_entity.pdbx_description
1 polymer ?
#
loop_
_entity_poly.entity_id
_entity_poly.type
_entity_poly.pdbx_seq_one_letter_code
_entity_poly.pdbx_strand_id
1 'polypeptide(L)'
;MKAIHFYYFFLFLSFFFIPATAIAATTGGDFQELYDFFFEAATGYLGRAIAIIGGLMGLGVGAATGKPIPALMGVVLAVFGTLGPTLINNLFASATI
;
A
#
# COMPACT_ATOMS: atom_id res chain seq x y z
N MET A 1 28.55 22.22 -4.77
CA MET A 1 27.78 21.26 -3.94
C MET A 1 26.50 21.83 -3.29
N LYS A 2 26.37 23.13 -3.00
CA LYS A 2 25.15 23.70 -2.36
C LYS A 2 23.91 23.75 -3.28
N ALA A 3 24.10 23.92 -4.59
CA ALA A 3 23.00 24.02 -5.55
C ALA A 3 22.19 22.73 -5.75
N ILE A 4 22.84 21.56 -5.62
CA ILE A 4 22.15 20.26 -5.82
C ILE A 4 21.14 19.99 -4.69
N HIS A 5 21.51 20.31 -3.45
CA HIS A 5 20.66 20.14 -2.27
C HIS A 5 19.47 21.12 -2.29
N PHE A 6 19.69 22.33 -2.82
CA PHE A 6 18.63 23.30 -3.03
C PHE A 6 17.59 22.83 -4.06
N TYR A 7 18.03 22.13 -5.12
CA TYR A 7 17.13 21.55 -6.13
C TYR A 7 16.29 20.41 -5.55
N TYR A 8 16.89 19.49 -4.78
CA TYR A 8 16.14 18.43 -4.09
C TYR A 8 15.13 18.98 -3.08
N PHE A 9 15.49 20.04 -2.35
CA PHE A 9 14.58 20.71 -1.42
C PHE A 9 13.39 21.35 -2.14
N PHE A 10 13.62 22.00 -3.29
CA PHE A 10 12.57 22.63 -4.08
C PHE A 10 11.66 21.60 -4.78
N LEU A 11 12.21 20.47 -5.22
CA LEU A 11 11.46 19.35 -5.80
C LEU A 11 10.59 18.65 -4.74
N PHE A 12 11.14 18.44 -3.54
CA PHE A 12 10.40 17.93 -2.39
C PHE A 12 9.25 18.86 -1.96
N LEU A 13 9.50 20.18 -1.91
CA LEU A 13 8.50 21.17 -1.54
C LEU A 13 7.35 21.24 -2.57
N SER A 14 7.67 21.12 -3.86
CA SER A 14 6.66 21.13 -4.94
C SER A 14 5.69 19.95 -4.84
N PHE A 15 6.13 18.79 -4.35
CA PHE A 15 5.27 17.61 -4.14
C PHE A 15 4.25 17.80 -3.00
N PHE A 16 4.53 18.71 -2.06
CA PHE A 16 3.66 19.01 -0.92
C PHE A 16 2.52 19.98 -1.26
N PHE A 17 2.66 20.74 -2.37
CA PHE A 17 1.67 21.72 -2.83
C PHE A 17 0.77 21.21 -3.97
N ILE A 18 0.77 19.90 -4.25
CA ILE A 18 -0.17 19.26 -5.19
C ILE A 18 -1.43 18.67 -4.51
N PRO A 19 -2.06 19.25 -3.46
CA PRO A 19 -3.49 19.01 -3.27
C PRO A 19 -4.23 20.08 -4.08
N ALA A 20 -4.62 19.71 -5.31
CA ALA A 20 -5.59 20.46 -6.08
C ALA A 20 -6.92 20.48 -5.29
N THR A 21 -7.28 21.66 -4.79
CA THR A 21 -8.64 22.06 -4.39
C THR A 21 -9.51 20.96 -3.77
N ALA A 22 -9.29 20.65 -2.49
CA ALA A 22 -10.25 19.88 -1.71
C ALA A 22 -11.46 20.76 -1.35
N ILE A 23 -12.45 20.82 -2.23
CA ILE A 23 -13.80 21.32 -1.91
C ILE A 23 -14.51 20.17 -1.19
N ALA A 24 -14.75 20.33 0.11
CA ALA A 24 -15.48 19.35 0.91
C ALA A 24 -16.98 19.36 0.55
N ALA A 25 -17.42 18.43 -0.30
CA ALA A 25 -18.80 18.10 -0.58
C ALA A 25 -19.21 16.80 0.14
N THR A 26 -20.15 16.91 1.08
CA THR A 26 -20.60 15.80 1.94
C THR A 26 -21.44 14.73 1.23
N THR A 27 -21.43 14.67 -0.10
CA THR A 27 -22.24 13.77 -0.94
C THR A 27 -21.42 12.59 -1.47
N GLY A 28 -20.71 11.86 -0.60
CA GLY A 28 -20.13 10.53 -0.88
C GLY A 28 -19.05 10.40 -1.96
N GLY A 29 -18.98 11.30 -2.94
CA GLY A 29 -18.05 11.28 -4.07
C GLY A 29 -16.63 11.72 -3.69
N ASP A 30 -16.49 12.57 -2.67
CA ASP A 30 -15.19 13.10 -2.22
C ASP A 30 -14.19 12.02 -1.80
N PHE A 31 -14.68 10.89 -1.29
CA PHE A 31 -13.84 9.75 -0.90
C PHE A 31 -13.93 8.60 -1.89
N GLN A 32 -14.74 8.72 -2.95
CA GLN A 32 -14.91 7.66 -3.93
C GLN A 32 -13.65 7.50 -4.79
N GLU A 33 -13.09 8.59 -5.29
CA GLU A 33 -11.81 8.54 -6.03
C GLU A 33 -10.67 8.01 -5.16
N LEU A 34 -10.65 8.38 -3.88
CA LEU A 34 -9.66 7.88 -2.92
C LEU A 34 -9.86 6.39 -2.64
N TYR A 35 -11.11 5.96 -2.47
CA TYR A 35 -11.48 4.56 -2.28
C TYR A 35 -11.07 3.72 -3.49
N ASP A 36 -11.40 4.17 -4.70
CA ASP A 36 -11.07 3.48 -5.94
C ASP A 36 -9.55 3.36 -6.12
N PHE A 37 -8.78 4.41 -5.80
CA PHE A 37 -7.32 4.34 -5.82
C PHE A 37 -6.77 3.26 -4.88
N PHE A 38 -7.20 3.22 -3.62
CA PHE A 38 -6.73 2.19 -2.68
C PHE A 38 -7.25 0.80 -3.04
N PHE A 39 -8.47 0.71 -3.57
CA PHE A 39 -9.07 -0.55 -4.00
C PHE A 39 -8.32 -1.15 -5.19
N GLU A 40 -8.03 -0.34 -6.22
CA GLU A 40 -7.24 -0.76 -7.37
C GLU A 40 -5.79 -1.05 -6.98
N ALA A 41 -5.20 -0.27 -6.07
CA ALA A 41 -3.86 -0.53 -5.54
C ALA A 41 -3.80 -1.87 -4.77
N ALA A 42 -4.82 -2.17 -3.96
CA ALA A 42 -4.89 -3.39 -3.16
C ALA A 42 -5.20 -4.63 -4.02
N THR A 43 -6.13 -4.53 -4.97
CA THR A 43 -6.56 -5.66 -5.83
C THR A 43 -5.63 -5.89 -7.03
N GLY A 44 -4.92 -4.86 -7.47
CA GLY A 44 -4.07 -4.86 -8.64
C GLY A 44 -2.64 -5.38 -8.41
N TYR A 45 -1.76 -5.07 -9.36
CA TYR A 45 -0.37 -5.54 -9.33
C TYR A 45 0.47 -4.89 -8.22
N LEU A 46 0.07 -3.72 -7.74
CA LEU A 46 0.78 -3.03 -6.65
C LEU A 46 0.72 -3.89 -5.39
N GLY A 47 -0.46 -4.21 -4.87
CA GLY A 47 -0.66 -5.08 -3.70
C GLY A 47 0.06 -6.42 -3.81
N ARG A 48 0.04 -7.03 -5.00
CA ARG A 48 0.75 -8.29 -5.28
C ARG A 48 2.26 -8.13 -5.23
N ALA A 49 2.80 -7.05 -5.80
CA ALA A 49 4.23 -6.78 -5.81
C ALA A 49 4.78 -6.55 -4.40
N ILE A 50 4.10 -5.72 -3.58
CA ILE A 50 4.51 -5.53 -2.17
C ILE A 50 4.36 -6.80 -1.34
N ALA A 51 3.35 -7.63 -1.57
CA ALA A 51 3.22 -8.91 -0.89
C ALA A 51 4.38 -9.87 -1.22
N ILE A 52 4.76 -9.96 -2.50
CA ILE A 52 5.89 -10.79 -2.96
C ILE A 52 7.20 -10.29 -2.36
N ILE A 53 7.48 -8.99 -2.45
CA ILE A 53 8.73 -8.40 -1.94
C ILE A 53 8.78 -8.52 -0.41
N GLY A 54 7.69 -8.22 0.29
CA GLY A 54 7.61 -8.35 1.73
C GLY A 54 7.80 -9.79 2.21
N GLY A 55 7.25 -10.76 1.49
CA GLY A 55 7.49 -12.19 1.73
C GLY A 55 8.95 -12.58 1.52
N LEU A 56 9.56 -12.18 0.41
CA LEU A 56 10.97 -12.41 0.10
C LEU A 56 11.89 -11.79 1.15
N MET A 57 11.60 -10.57 1.60
CA MET A 57 12.38 -9.90 2.64
C MET A 57 12.26 -10.62 3.99
N GLY A 58 11.06 -11.05 4.39
CA GLY A 58 10.88 -11.82 5.63
C GLY A 58 11.56 -13.18 5.59
N LEU A 59 11.47 -13.89 4.45
CA LEU A 59 12.20 -15.14 4.22
C LEU A 59 13.72 -14.92 4.23
N GLY A 60 14.21 -13.87 3.57
CA GLY A 60 15.64 -13.53 3.52
C GLY A 60 16.21 -13.20 4.91
N VAL A 61 15.49 -12.40 5.70
CA VAL A 61 15.87 -12.07 7.08
C VAL A 61 15.80 -13.30 7.98
N GLY A 62 14.80 -14.16 7.81
CA GLY A 62 14.70 -15.40 8.58
C GLY A 62 15.80 -16.40 8.24
N ALA A 63 16.17 -16.53 6.97
CA ALA A 63 17.31 -17.32 6.53
C ALA A 63 18.63 -16.77 7.10
N ALA A 64 18.82 -15.45 7.08
CA ALA A 64 20.03 -14.81 7.59
C ALA A 64 20.17 -14.94 9.13
N THR A 65 19.07 -14.94 9.87
CA THR A 65 19.09 -14.97 11.33
C THR A 65 18.96 -16.37 11.93
N GLY A 66 18.71 -17.39 11.08
CA GLY A 66 18.49 -18.78 11.51
C GLY A 66 17.25 -18.98 12.38
N LYS A 67 16.37 -17.97 12.48
CA LYS A 67 15.17 -17.99 13.31
C LYS A 67 13.93 -18.20 12.43
N PRO A 68 13.06 -19.16 12.75
CA PRO A 68 11.89 -19.45 11.92
C PRO A 68 10.80 -18.36 12.01
N ILE A 69 10.75 -17.61 13.11
CA ILE A 69 9.72 -16.59 13.36
C ILE A 69 9.71 -15.48 12.27
N PRO A 70 10.82 -14.79 11.97
CA PRO A 70 10.84 -13.77 10.92
C PRO A 70 10.50 -14.32 9.52
N ALA A 71 10.90 -15.55 9.21
CA ALA A 71 10.52 -16.21 7.96
C ALA A 71 9.00 -16.45 7.89
N LEU A 72 8.42 -16.96 8.98
CA LEU A 72 6.98 -17.22 9.07
C LEU A 72 6.18 -15.91 8.94
N MET A 73 6.64 -14.83 9.55
CA MET A 73 6.00 -13.51 9.42
C MET A 73 6.01 -12.99 7.99
N GLY A 74 7.09 -13.20 7.24
CA GLY A 74 7.15 -12.88 5.81
C GLY A 74 6.13 -13.67 5.00
N VAL A 75 6.02 -14.98 5.25
CA VAL A 75 5.03 -15.84 4.56
C VAL A 75 3.60 -15.40 4.87
N VAL A 76 3.30 -15.14 6.14
CA VAL A 76 1.99 -14.65 6.58
C VAL A 76 1.66 -13.33 5.88
N LEU A 77 2.60 -12.37 5.86
CA LEU A 77 2.43 -11.10 5.16
C LEU A 77 2.16 -11.28 3.66
N ALA A 78 2.89 -12.20 2.99
CA ALA A 78 2.67 -12.48 1.57
C ALA A 78 1.28 -13.07 1.29
N VAL A 79 0.83 -13.99 2.14
CA VAL A 79 -0.50 -14.62 2.02
C VAL A 79 -1.61 -13.61 2.29
N PHE A 80 -1.52 -12.83 3.38
CA PHE A 80 -2.54 -11.83 3.68
C PHE A 80 -2.52 -10.64 2.72
N GLY A 81 -1.34 -10.25 2.22
CA GLY A 81 -1.21 -9.19 1.21
C GLY A 81 -1.82 -9.58 -0.15
N THR A 82 -1.93 -10.87 -0.45
CA THR A 82 -2.55 -11.36 -1.70
C THR A 82 -4.02 -11.73 -1.54
N LEU A 83 -4.41 -12.34 -0.42
CA LEU A 83 -5.78 -12.79 -0.17
C LEU A 83 -6.66 -11.74 0.50
N GLY A 84 -6.08 -10.76 1.19
CA GLY A 84 -6.79 -9.71 1.92
C GLY A 84 -7.87 -8.99 1.11
N PRO A 85 -7.57 -8.48 -0.11
CA PRO A 85 -8.57 -7.81 -0.94
C PRO A 85 -9.76 -8.72 -1.29
N THR A 86 -9.50 -10.01 -1.58
CA THR A 86 -10.55 -10.99 -1.89
C THR A 86 -11.42 -11.28 -0.66
N LEU A 87 -10.81 -11.44 0.51
CA LEU A 87 -11.54 -11.68 1.77
C LEU A 87 -12.44 -10.49 2.13
N ILE A 88 -11.94 -9.27 1.97
CA ILE A 88 -12.70 -8.04 2.19
C ILE A 88 -13.90 -7.98 1.23
N ASN A 89 -13.68 -8.22 -0.06
CA ASN A 89 -14.77 -8.19 -1.05
C ASN A 89 -15.85 -9.24 -0.77
N ASN A 90 -15.47 -10.44 -0.38
CA ASN A 90 -16.42 -11.50 0.00
C ASN A 90 -17.21 -11.14 1.26
N LEU A 91 -16.58 -10.47 2.23
CA LEU A 91 -17.24 -10.02 3.45
C LEU A 91 -18.32 -8.98 3.14
N PHE A 92 -18.01 -7.98 2.32
CA PHE A 92 -18.97 -6.93 1.95
C PHE A 92 -20.04 -7.42 0.98
N ALA A 93 -19.72 -8.34 0.05
CA ALA A 93 -20.71 -8.98 -0.81
C ALA A 93 -21.70 -9.87 -0.03
N SER A 94 -21.24 -10.51 1.06
CA SER A 94 -22.11 -11.29 1.94
C SER A 94 -22.93 -10.44 2.90
N ALA A 95 -22.55 -9.17 3.13
CA ALA A 95 -23.23 -8.27 4.06
C ALA A 95 -24.44 -7.56 3.45
N THR A 96 -24.64 -7.61 2.13
CA THR A 96 -25.82 -7.08 1.43
C THR A 96 -26.96 -8.10 1.30
N ILE A 97 -27.30 -8.79 2.39
CA ILE A 97 -28.59 -9.49 2.55
C ILE A 97 -29.62 -8.57 3.21
#